data_AF-A0A368YN15-F1
#
_entry.id   AF-A0A368YN15-F1
#
_cell.length_a   1.000
_cell.length_b   1.000
_cell.length_c   1.000
_cell.angle_alpha   90.00
_cell.angle_beta   90.00
_cell.angle_gamma   90.00
#
_symmetry.space_group_name_H-M   'P 1'
#
loop_
_entity.id
_entity.type
_entity.pdbx_description
1 polymer ?
#
loop_
_entity_poly.entity_id
_entity_poly.type
_entity_poly.pdbx_seq_one_letter_code
_entity_poly.pdbx_strand_id
1 'polypeptide(L)'
;MRGIWILAITSIFSCDANAQTSAEYALMAKRSVAAFMCVSLAAGLEDKHQEYNRLFGIAYNEGKRFLEAAMQGKVSQHDMGTEVPMIFSLSGDSPNIDFMLGRIAAKADDEVFKKVYLDDQRRTFPADIVRNNFEDQYRQHNCDLL
;
A
#
# COMPACT_ATOMS: atom_id res chain seq x y z
N MET A 1 69.51 -2.23 13.43
CA MET A 1 68.27 -3.02 13.49
C MET A 1 67.11 -2.12 13.09
N ARG A 2 66.54 -2.30 11.89
CA ARG A 2 65.43 -1.47 11.37
C ARG A 2 64.15 -2.31 11.45
N GLY A 3 63.25 -1.93 12.36
CA GLY A 3 61.93 -2.55 12.50
C GLY A 3 61.00 -2.09 11.38
N ILE A 4 60.44 -3.06 10.65
CA ILE A 4 59.43 -2.83 9.62
C ILE A 4 58.07 -2.94 10.30
N TRP A 5 57.31 -1.84 10.33
CA TRP A 5 55.93 -1.82 10.77
C TRP A 5 55.03 -2.16 9.58
N ILE A 6 54.33 -3.29 9.65
CA ILE A 6 53.34 -3.69 8.64
C ILE A 6 52.01 -3.02 9.01
N LEU A 7 51.62 -1.99 8.25
CA LEU A 7 50.29 -1.39 8.30
C LEU A 7 49.31 -2.30 7.54
N ALA A 8 48.49 -3.03 8.28
CA ALA A 8 47.36 -3.77 7.72
C ALA A 8 46.23 -2.79 7.37
N ILE A 9 46.03 -2.54 6.07
CA ILE A 9 44.93 -1.74 5.55
C ILE A 9 43.70 -2.66 5.47
N THR A 10 42.81 -2.57 6.45
CA THR A 10 41.47 -3.19 6.38
C THR A 10 40.56 -2.31 5.54
N SER A 11 40.33 -2.70 4.27
CA SER A 11 39.31 -2.11 3.41
C SER A 11 37.93 -2.42 3.96
N ILE A 12 37.27 -1.40 4.52
CA ILE A 12 35.88 -1.46 4.94
C ILE A 12 35.04 -1.43 3.66
N PHE A 13 34.47 -2.58 3.29
CA PHE A 13 33.45 -2.67 2.24
C PHE A 13 32.18 -2.03 2.82
N SER A 14 31.98 -0.74 2.58
CA SER A 14 30.70 -0.08 2.86
C SER A 14 29.67 -0.67 1.91
N CYS A 15 28.80 -1.54 2.42
CA CYS A 15 27.60 -1.92 1.69
C CYS A 15 26.71 -0.68 1.68
N ASP A 16 26.66 0.04 0.56
CA ASP A 16 25.72 1.14 0.37
C ASP A 16 24.31 0.56 0.52
N ALA A 17 23.73 0.73 1.70
CA ALA A 17 22.31 0.54 1.90
C ALA A 17 21.62 1.57 1.01
N ASN A 18 21.18 1.15 -0.18
CA ASN A 18 20.45 2.00 -1.10
C ASN A 18 19.19 2.48 -0.37
N ALA A 19 19.24 3.72 0.11
CA ALA A 19 18.12 4.34 0.78
C ALA A 19 16.99 4.45 -0.25
N GLN A 20 15.77 4.07 0.14
CA GLN A 20 14.63 4.25 -0.75
C GLN A 20 14.48 5.75 -1.07
N THR A 21 14.20 6.02 -2.33
CA THR A 21 13.91 7.35 -2.85
C THR A 21 12.54 7.82 -2.38
N SER A 22 12.33 9.13 -2.43
CA SER A 22 11.02 9.74 -2.14
C SER A 22 9.90 9.16 -3.00
N ALA A 23 10.13 9.00 -4.31
CA ALA A 23 9.19 8.39 -5.24
C ALA A 23 8.87 6.93 -4.90
N GLU A 24 9.87 6.14 -4.48
CA GLU A 24 9.64 4.76 -4.05
C GLU A 24 8.76 4.70 -2.81
N TYR A 25 8.97 5.57 -1.82
CA TYR A 25 8.08 5.65 -0.66
C TYR A 25 6.66 6.06 -1.06
N ALA A 26 6.50 7.07 -1.93
CA ALA A 26 5.18 7.50 -2.40
C ALA A 26 4.44 6.37 -3.14
N LEU A 27 5.16 5.56 -3.93
CA LEU A 27 4.59 4.40 -4.61
C LEU A 27 4.07 3.33 -3.64
N MET A 28 4.68 3.19 -2.45
CA MET A 28 4.18 2.28 -1.41
C MET A 28 2.77 2.69 -0.94
N ALA A 29 2.45 3.99 -0.89
CA ALA A 29 1.10 4.45 -0.58
C ALA A 29 0.08 3.93 -1.61
N LYS A 30 0.40 4.07 -2.91
CA LYS A 30 -0.44 3.60 -4.01
C LYS A 30 -0.66 2.08 -3.97
N ARG A 31 0.41 1.33 -3.73
CA ARG A 31 0.36 -0.13 -3.56
C ARG A 31 -0.48 -0.53 -2.36
N SER A 32 -0.34 0.16 -1.25
CA SER A 32 -1.13 -0.07 -0.04
C SER A 32 -2.63 0.05 -0.30
N VAL A 33 -3.08 1.13 -0.97
CA VAL A 33 -4.50 1.30 -1.31
C VAL A 33 -4.98 0.21 -2.24
N ALA A 34 -4.23 -0.08 -3.31
CA ALA A 34 -4.60 -1.11 -4.26
C ALA A 34 -4.75 -2.47 -3.56
N ALA A 35 -3.82 -2.82 -2.68
CA ALA A 35 -3.87 -4.04 -1.89
C ALA A 35 -5.04 -4.07 -0.92
N PHE A 36 -5.37 -2.97 -0.22
CA PHE A 36 -6.58 -2.92 0.62
C PHE A 36 -7.87 -3.10 -0.18
N MET A 37 -7.96 -2.49 -1.38
CA MET A 37 -9.10 -2.73 -2.26
C MET A 37 -9.17 -4.21 -2.66
N CYS A 38 -8.04 -4.82 -2.99
CA CYS A 38 -7.97 -6.25 -3.31
C CYS A 38 -8.32 -7.16 -2.13
N VAL A 39 -8.06 -6.76 -0.88
CA VAL A 39 -8.53 -7.47 0.31
C VAL A 39 -10.07 -7.51 0.34
N SER A 40 -10.72 -6.36 0.15
CA SER A 40 -12.19 -6.28 0.10
C SER A 40 -12.78 -7.08 -1.06
N LEU A 41 -12.14 -7.01 -2.23
CA LEU A 41 -12.58 -7.77 -3.41
C LEU A 41 -12.41 -9.29 -3.20
N ALA A 42 -11.28 -9.73 -2.65
CA ALA A 42 -11.04 -11.13 -2.33
C ALA A 42 -12.04 -11.65 -1.29
N ALA A 43 -12.39 -10.85 -0.27
CA ALA A 43 -13.37 -11.23 0.74
C ALA A 43 -14.78 -11.46 0.15
N GLY A 44 -15.14 -10.75 -0.91
CA GLY A 44 -16.40 -10.96 -1.66
C GLY A 44 -16.41 -12.19 -2.57
N LEU A 45 -15.26 -12.85 -2.77
CA LEU A 45 -15.09 -14.00 -3.67
C LEU A 45 -14.67 -15.24 -2.89
N GLU A 46 -15.57 -16.21 -2.73
CA GLU A 46 -15.31 -17.46 -1.98
C GLU A 46 -14.03 -18.18 -2.42
N ASP A 47 -13.77 -18.23 -3.73
CA ASP A 47 -12.58 -18.86 -4.32
C ASP A 47 -11.26 -18.10 -4.08
N LYS A 48 -11.33 -16.87 -3.56
CA LYS A 48 -10.19 -15.99 -3.29
C LYS A 48 -9.99 -15.70 -1.80
N HIS A 49 -10.79 -16.26 -0.90
CA HIS A 49 -10.67 -16.03 0.55
C HIS A 49 -9.27 -16.30 1.12
N GLN A 50 -8.56 -17.28 0.56
CA GLN A 50 -7.17 -17.60 0.94
C GLN A 50 -6.18 -16.46 0.71
N GLU A 51 -6.46 -15.55 -0.23
CA GLU A 51 -5.58 -14.41 -0.55
C GLU A 51 -5.67 -13.28 0.47
N TYR A 52 -6.70 -13.29 1.33
CA TYR A 52 -6.99 -12.21 2.28
C TYR A 52 -5.76 -11.83 3.11
N ASN A 53 -5.12 -12.80 3.77
CA ASN A 53 -3.99 -12.53 4.67
C ASN A 53 -2.76 -12.02 3.91
N ARG A 54 -2.53 -12.54 2.70
CA ARG A 54 -1.39 -12.14 1.86
C ARG A 54 -1.55 -10.69 1.40
N LEU A 55 -2.73 -10.36 0.85
CA LEU A 55 -3.07 -9.02 0.39
C LEU A 55 -3.12 -8.01 1.54
N PHE A 56 -3.67 -8.40 2.69
CA PHE A 56 -3.69 -7.56 3.88
C PHE A 56 -2.28 -7.27 4.39
N GLY A 57 -1.40 -8.28 4.40
CA GLY A 57 0.01 -8.12 4.75
C GLY A 57 0.73 -7.14 3.84
N ILE A 58 0.52 -7.22 2.52
CA ILE A 58 1.07 -6.24 1.55
C ILE A 58 0.54 -4.84 1.86
N ALA A 59 -0.78 -4.71 1.98
CA ALA A 59 -1.45 -3.44 2.20
C ALA A 59 -0.93 -2.72 3.46
N TYR A 60 -0.89 -3.46 4.58
CA TYR A 60 -0.43 -2.96 5.86
C TYR A 60 1.06 -2.58 5.83
N ASN A 61 1.92 -3.46 5.30
CA ASN A 61 3.37 -3.22 5.31
C ASN A 61 3.78 -2.06 4.41
N GLU A 62 3.25 -1.98 3.18
CA GLU A 62 3.54 -0.87 2.27
C GLU A 62 3.01 0.45 2.85
N GLY A 63 1.79 0.46 3.38
CA GLY A 63 1.19 1.65 3.97
C GLY A 63 1.94 2.14 5.21
N LYS A 64 2.35 1.22 6.08
CA LYS A 64 3.15 1.53 7.28
C LYS A 64 4.49 2.16 6.90
N ARG A 65 5.23 1.54 5.97
CA ARG A 65 6.53 2.06 5.52
C ARG A 65 6.41 3.46 4.91
N PHE A 66 5.37 3.69 4.11
CA PHE A 66 5.08 5.02 3.59
C PHE A 66 4.82 6.04 4.71
N LEU A 67 3.93 5.72 5.65
CA LEU A 67 3.57 6.64 6.74
C LEU A 67 4.77 6.97 7.63
N GLU A 68 5.58 5.96 7.97
CA GLU A 68 6.83 6.16 8.71
C GLU A 68 7.79 7.09 7.95
N ALA A 69 7.97 6.89 6.64
CA ALA A 69 8.83 7.72 5.81
C ALA A 69 8.30 9.17 5.67
N ALA A 70 6.98 9.32 5.49
CA ALA A 70 6.31 10.62 5.41
C ALA A 70 6.48 11.42 6.70
N MET A 71 6.26 10.79 7.86
CA MET A 71 6.44 11.43 9.18
C MET A 71 7.90 11.81 9.45
N GLN A 72 8.86 11.10 8.84
CA GLN A 72 10.29 11.41 8.90
C GLN A 72 10.72 12.45 7.85
N GLY A 73 9.80 13.01 7.07
CA GLY A 73 10.12 14.00 6.03
C GLY A 73 10.86 13.43 4.82
N LYS A 74 10.80 12.10 4.60
CA LYS A 74 11.50 11.40 3.50
C LYS A 74 10.73 11.40 2.17
N VAL A 75 9.50 11.88 2.18
CA VAL A 75 8.66 12.02 0.98
C VAL A 75 8.54 13.50 0.64
N SER A 76 8.98 13.84 -0.57
CA SER A 76 8.95 15.20 -1.10
C SER A 76 7.50 15.66 -1.29
N GLN A 77 7.29 16.98 -1.25
CA GLN A 77 5.97 17.56 -1.52
C GLN A 77 5.50 17.30 -2.96
N HIS A 78 6.45 17.19 -3.91
CA HIS A 78 6.13 16.85 -5.28
C HIS A 78 5.55 15.44 -5.39
N ASP A 79 6.20 14.45 -4.77
CA ASP A 79 5.76 13.05 -4.83
C ASP A 79 4.49 12.83 -3.99
N MET A 80 4.34 13.56 -2.87
CA MET A 80 3.08 13.62 -2.11
C MET A 80 1.90 14.10 -2.98
N GLY A 81 2.12 15.12 -3.83
CA GLY A 81 1.05 15.69 -4.65
C GLY A 81 0.73 14.89 -5.92
N THR A 82 1.63 14.01 -6.37
CA THR A 82 1.52 13.33 -7.68
C THR A 82 1.25 11.83 -7.55
N GLU A 83 1.85 11.15 -6.57
CA GLU A 83 1.81 9.69 -6.47
C GLU A 83 0.95 9.18 -5.30
N VAL A 84 0.82 9.97 -4.23
CA VAL A 84 0.12 9.55 -3.02
C VAL A 84 -1.40 9.70 -3.21
N PRO A 85 -2.18 8.61 -3.07
CA PRO A 85 -3.63 8.70 -3.20
C PRO A 85 -4.23 9.59 -2.11
N MET A 86 -5.23 10.42 -2.48
CA MET A 86 -5.88 11.40 -1.59
C MET A 86 -6.41 10.81 -0.27
N ILE A 87 -6.72 9.50 -0.25
CA ILE A 87 -7.14 8.75 0.93
C ILE A 87 -6.16 8.87 2.11
N PHE A 88 -4.85 9.01 1.84
CA PHE A 88 -3.82 9.20 2.86
C PHE A 88 -3.84 10.62 3.46
N SER A 89 -4.12 11.63 2.65
CA SER A 89 -4.18 13.03 3.09
C SER A 89 -5.32 13.29 4.10
N LEU A 90 -6.39 12.48 4.04
CA LEU A 90 -7.54 12.58 4.95
C LEU A 90 -7.31 11.91 6.32
N SER A 91 -6.15 11.27 6.52
CA SER A 91 -5.83 10.52 7.74
C SER A 91 -4.92 11.28 8.72
N GLY A 92 -4.51 12.53 8.41
CA GLY A 92 -3.49 13.30 9.16
C GLY A 92 -3.76 13.50 10.67
N ASP A 93 -5.02 13.55 11.11
CA ASP A 93 -5.39 13.80 12.51
C ASP A 93 -5.52 12.52 13.37
N SER A 94 -4.81 11.46 13.00
CA SER A 94 -4.96 10.16 13.65
C SER A 94 -3.92 9.94 14.76
N PRO A 95 -4.26 9.23 15.86
CA PRO A 95 -3.39 9.09 17.03
C PRO A 95 -2.15 8.22 16.80
N ASN A 96 -2.17 7.30 15.84
CA ASN A 96 -1.04 6.45 15.47
C ASN A 96 -1.20 5.87 14.04
N ILE A 97 -0.12 5.28 13.52
CA ILE A 97 -0.07 4.71 12.17
C ILE A 97 -1.11 3.59 11.97
N ASP A 98 -1.31 2.72 12.96
CA ASP A 98 -2.27 1.61 12.84
C ASP A 98 -3.70 2.13 12.67
N PHE A 99 -4.06 3.19 13.40
CA PHE A 99 -5.36 3.84 13.25
C PHE A 99 -5.48 4.56 11.90
N MET A 100 -4.41 5.19 11.41
CA MET A 100 -4.39 5.76 10.05
C MET A 100 -4.67 4.69 9.00
N LEU A 101 -3.97 3.55 9.09
CA LEU A 101 -4.13 2.42 8.18
C LEU A 101 -5.52 1.80 8.28
N GLY A 102 -6.10 1.69 9.48
CA GLY A 102 -7.48 1.25 9.67
C GLY A 102 -8.49 2.17 8.96
N ARG A 103 -8.29 3.49 9.02
CA ARG A 103 -9.14 4.46 8.29
C ARG A 103 -8.94 4.37 6.78
N ILE A 104 -7.72 4.11 6.32
CA ILE A 104 -7.43 3.90 4.89
C ILE A 104 -8.10 2.62 4.40
N ALA A 105 -7.99 1.52 5.14
CA ALA A 105 -8.66 0.26 4.83
C ALA A 105 -10.18 0.44 4.72
N ALA A 106 -10.81 1.11 5.69
CA ALA A 106 -12.25 1.38 5.68
C ALA A 106 -12.69 2.23 4.47
N LYS A 107 -11.87 3.21 4.08
CA LYS A 107 -12.15 4.03 2.89
C LYS A 107 -11.93 3.25 1.59
N ALA A 108 -10.92 2.38 1.52
CA ALA A 108 -10.72 1.51 0.36
C ALA A 108 -11.89 0.52 0.21
N ASP A 109 -12.41 0.00 1.31
CA ASP A 109 -13.61 -0.85 1.34
C ASP A 109 -14.85 -0.10 0.86
N ASP A 110 -15.07 1.15 1.30
CA ASP A 110 -16.14 2.01 0.81
C ASP A 110 -16.04 2.29 -0.70
N GLU A 111 -14.84 2.48 -1.24
CA GLU A 111 -14.62 2.62 -2.69
C GLU A 111 -14.96 1.33 -3.44
N VAL A 112 -14.58 0.16 -2.91
CA VAL A 112 -14.99 -1.13 -3.49
C VAL A 112 -16.50 -1.31 -3.42
N PHE A 113 -17.11 -0.97 -2.29
CA PHE A 113 -18.55 -1.05 -2.10
C PHE A 113 -19.30 -0.24 -3.17
N LYS A 114 -18.91 1.02 -3.38
CA LYS A 114 -19.53 1.87 -4.41
C LYS A 114 -19.42 1.26 -5.80
N LYS A 115 -18.25 0.72 -6.16
CA LYS A 115 -18.04 0.12 -7.50
C LYS A 115 -18.78 -1.19 -7.71
N VAL A 116 -18.91 -1.99 -6.66
CA VAL A 116 -19.44 -3.35 -6.77
C VAL A 116 -20.95 -3.38 -6.59
N TYR A 117 -21.48 -2.57 -5.68
CA TYR A 117 -22.88 -2.62 -5.29
C TYR A 117 -23.72 -1.51 -5.91
N LEU A 118 -23.13 -0.40 -6.36
CA LEU A 118 -23.90 0.76 -6.80
C LEU A 118 -23.71 1.07 -8.28
N ASP A 119 -24.81 1.39 -8.96
CA ASP A 119 -24.77 1.96 -10.31
C ASP A 119 -24.43 3.46 -10.30
N ASP A 120 -24.31 4.06 -11.48
CA ASP A 120 -24.00 5.49 -11.64
C ASP A 120 -25.02 6.42 -10.97
N GLN A 121 -26.24 5.92 -10.70
CA GLN A 121 -27.31 6.64 -10.01
C GLN A 121 -27.38 6.30 -8.51
N ARG A 122 -26.39 5.57 -7.98
CA ARG A 122 -26.31 5.08 -6.60
C ARG A 122 -27.43 4.12 -6.18
N ARG A 123 -27.97 3.37 -7.13
CA ARG A 123 -28.94 2.30 -6.86
C ARG A 123 -28.20 0.99 -6.71
N THR A 124 -28.72 0.12 -5.85
CA THR A 124 -28.12 -1.20 -5.61
C THR A 124 -28.29 -2.12 -6.82
N PHE A 125 -27.22 -2.80 -7.23
CA PHE A 125 -27.28 -3.84 -8.24
C PHE A 125 -27.99 -5.11 -7.75
N PRO A 126 -28.61 -5.88 -8.66
CA PRO A 126 -29.04 -7.26 -8.40
C PRO A 126 -27.87 -8.16 -7.97
N ALA A 127 -28.16 -9.23 -7.22
CA ALA A 127 -27.14 -10.10 -6.62
C ALA A 127 -26.22 -10.79 -7.64
N ASP A 128 -26.74 -11.17 -8.80
CA ASP A 128 -25.97 -11.76 -9.90
C ASP A 128 -24.96 -10.76 -10.52
N ILE A 129 -25.37 -9.49 -10.63
CA ILE A 129 -24.48 -8.42 -11.10
C ILE A 129 -23.40 -8.11 -10.07
N VAL A 130 -23.74 -8.09 -8.78
CA VAL A 130 -22.77 -7.87 -7.68
C VAL A 130 -21.63 -8.89 -7.74
N ARG A 131 -21.96 -10.18 -7.91
CA ARG A 131 -20.95 -11.25 -8.03
C ARG A 131 -20.01 -11.00 -9.22
N ASN A 132 -20.56 -10.69 -10.40
CA ASN A 132 -19.76 -10.40 -11.58
C ASN A 132 -18.88 -9.15 -11.41
N ASN A 133 -19.38 -8.12 -10.72
CA ASN A 133 -18.63 -6.91 -10.43
C ASN A 133 -17.44 -7.19 -9.51
N PHE A 134 -17.58 -8.05 -8.49
CA PHE A 134 -16.44 -8.47 -7.68
C PHE A 134 -15.34 -9.12 -8.54
N GLU A 135 -15.71 -10.07 -9.40
CA GLU A 135 -14.75 -10.76 -10.27
C GLU A 135 -14.08 -9.82 -11.28
N ASP A 136 -14.84 -8.92 -11.88
CA ASP A 136 -14.35 -7.92 -12.81
C ASP A 136 -13.40 -6.93 -12.13
N GLN A 137 -13.79 -6.36 -10.99
CA GLN A 137 -12.96 -5.43 -10.25
C GLN A 137 -11.67 -6.10 -9.73
N TYR A 138 -11.76 -7.36 -9.28
CA TYR A 138 -10.58 -8.12 -8.84
C TYR A 138 -9.56 -8.28 -9.99
N ARG A 139 -10.02 -8.55 -11.22
CA ARG A 139 -9.16 -8.61 -12.41
C ARG A 139 -8.63 -7.25 -12.83
N GLN A 140 -9.49 -6.22 -12.89
CA GLN A 140 -9.11 -4.86 -13.30
C GLN A 140 -8.05 -4.24 -12.39
N HIS A 141 -8.11 -4.55 -11.09
CA HIS A 141 -7.11 -4.11 -10.11
C HIS A 141 -5.85 -4.98 -10.10
N ASN A 142 -5.75 -6.01 -10.95
CA ASN A 142 -4.63 -6.95 -11.03
C ASN A 142 -4.27 -7.54 -9.66
N CYS A 143 -5.27 -7.92 -8.87
CA CYS A 143 -5.07 -8.36 -7.49
C CYS A 143 -4.17 -9.61 -7.38
N ASP A 144 -4.13 -10.46 -8.41
CA ASP A 144 -3.23 -11.61 -8.47
C ASP A 144 -1.74 -11.23 -8.69
N LEU A 145 -1.44 -9.98 -9.08
CA LEU A 145 -0.07 -9.49 -9.33
C LEU A 145 0.53 -8.69 -8.16
N LEU A 146 -0.26 -8.41 -7.13
CA LEU A 146 0.21 -7.70 -5.93
C LEU A 146 1.06 -8.60 -5.05
#